data_AF-A0A952IHG6-F1
#
_entry.id   AF-A0A952IHG6-F1
#
_cell.length_a   1.000
_cell.length_b   1.000
_cell.length_c   1.000
_cell.angle_alpha   90.00
_cell.angle_beta   90.00
_cell.angle_gamma   90.00
#
_symmetry.space_group_name_H-M   'P 1'
#
loop_
_entity.id
_entity.type
_entity.pdbx_description
1 polymer ?
#
loop_
_entity_poly.entity_id
_entity_poly.type
_entity_poly.pdbx_seq_one_letter_code
_entity_poly.pdbx_strand_id
1 'polypeptide(L)'
;MSGQHYSGGRCHGQEHWYSELYCGHHGCQFGTSCAGWFDVLSISPQVQVAPVDILELFLSASFWAATIRIACPLLFATLGELICERAGVLNLGIEGIMTVGAMAGWMWVYQGGDLWGGILFAAFIGALFGLLHAQFSVVLGLSQHVTGIGITL
;
A
#
# COMPACT_ATOMS: atom_id res chain seq x y z
N MET A 1 45.16 14.33 -20.57
CA MET A 1 44.54 15.46 -21.29
C MET A 1 43.72 14.91 -22.45
N SER A 2 42.42 14.70 -22.23
CA SER A 2 41.38 14.78 -23.27
C SER A 2 40.04 14.84 -22.53
N GLY A 3 39.44 16.03 -22.56
CA GLY A 3 38.18 16.30 -21.90
C GLY A 3 37.04 15.48 -22.52
N GLN A 4 36.12 15.03 -21.68
CA GLN A 4 34.80 14.62 -22.15
C GLN A 4 33.79 15.56 -21.53
N HIS A 5 33.34 16.46 -22.40
CA HIS A 5 32.20 17.34 -22.20
C HIS A 5 30.99 16.54 -21.71
N TYR A 6 30.57 16.78 -20.48
CA TYR A 6 29.22 16.45 -20.04
C TYR A 6 28.26 17.41 -20.76
N SER A 7 27.76 17.00 -21.93
CA SER A 7 26.71 17.74 -22.63
C SER A 7 25.38 17.47 -21.93
N GLY A 8 25.09 18.26 -20.90
CA GLY A 8 23.77 18.32 -20.27
C GLY A 8 22.76 18.91 -21.25
N GLY A 9 22.11 18.06 -22.03
CA GLY A 9 20.96 18.44 -22.84
C GLY A 9 19.72 18.59 -21.96
N ARG A 10 19.38 19.83 -21.58
CA ARG A 10 18.04 20.15 -21.06
C ARG A 10 17.06 20.19 -22.22
N CYS A 11 16.14 19.23 -22.30
CA CYS A 11 14.96 19.36 -23.15
C CYS A 11 13.96 20.28 -22.45
N HIS A 12 13.72 21.44 -23.05
CA HIS A 12 12.67 22.38 -22.67
C HIS A 12 11.29 21.79 -22.98
N GLY A 13 10.35 21.88 -22.04
CA GLY A 13 8.91 22.06 -22.34
C GLY A 13 7.96 20.88 -22.06
N GLN A 14 7.25 21.00 -20.93
CA GLN A 14 5.82 20.72 -20.70
C GLN A 14 5.26 19.28 -20.65
N GLU A 15 4.97 18.87 -19.39
CA GLU A 15 3.76 18.18 -18.93
C GLU A 15 3.41 16.77 -19.44
N HIS A 16 4.26 15.75 -19.33
CA HIS A 16 3.75 14.36 -19.35
C HIS A 16 4.71 13.39 -18.64
N TRP A 17 4.14 12.55 -17.78
CA TRP A 17 4.75 11.52 -16.92
C TRP A 17 5.55 10.45 -17.68
N TYR A 18 6.72 10.78 -18.23
CA TYR A 18 7.56 9.81 -18.94
C TYR A 18 8.99 9.74 -18.36
N SER A 19 9.41 8.50 -18.13
CA SER A 19 10.68 7.98 -17.63
C SER A 19 11.95 8.65 -18.20
N GLU A 20 12.84 9.13 -17.33
CA GLU A 20 14.24 9.38 -17.70
C GLU A 20 15.04 8.08 -17.64
N LEU A 21 15.54 7.61 -18.79
CA LEU A 21 16.60 6.60 -18.84
C LEU A 21 17.95 7.27 -18.56
N TYR A 22 18.52 7.06 -17.38
CA TYR A 22 19.93 7.36 -17.12
C TYR A 22 20.77 6.13 -17.48
N CYS A 23 21.51 6.20 -18.59
CA CYS A 23 22.45 5.13 -18.97
C CYS A 23 23.88 5.56 -18.66
N GLY A 24 24.48 4.92 -17.64
CA GLY A 24 25.86 5.12 -17.22
C GLY A 24 26.74 3.92 -17.57
N HIS A 25 28.05 4.03 -17.31
CA HIS A 25 29.08 3.06 -17.68
C HIS A 25 28.96 1.66 -17.02
N HIS A 26 27.98 1.47 -16.13
CA HIS A 26 27.65 0.21 -15.44
C HIS A 26 26.26 -0.36 -15.83
N GLY A 27 25.64 0.13 -16.92
CA GLY A 27 24.34 -0.32 -17.42
C GLY A 27 23.26 0.77 -17.39
N CYS A 28 22.15 0.53 -18.10
CA CYS A 28 20.98 1.42 -18.07
C CYS A 28 20.14 1.11 -16.83
N GLN A 29 20.00 2.09 -15.92
CA GLN A 29 19.07 1.99 -14.80
C GLN A 29 17.70 2.54 -15.21
N PHE A 30 16.65 1.76 -14.96
CA PHE A 30 15.27 2.17 -15.17
C PHE A 30 14.91 3.21 -14.11
N GLY A 31 14.69 4.46 -14.50
CA GLY A 31 14.26 5.54 -13.61
C GLY A 31 12.93 5.16 -12.93
N THR A 32 12.97 5.07 -11.61
CA THR A 32 11.88 4.59 -10.76
C THR A 32 10.82 5.67 -10.59
N SER A 33 9.79 5.64 -11.44
CA SER A 33 8.51 6.34 -11.15
C SER A 33 7.50 5.41 -10.44
N CYS A 34 7.80 4.10 -10.34
CA CYS A 34 7.11 3.14 -9.47
C CYS A 34 7.62 3.17 -8.00
N ALA A 35 8.25 4.28 -7.60
CA ALA A 35 9.06 4.45 -6.40
C ALA A 35 8.30 4.76 -5.09
N GLY A 36 7.08 4.23 -4.93
CA GLY A 36 6.25 4.52 -3.76
C GLY A 36 6.26 3.40 -2.72
N TRP A 37 6.04 2.17 -3.19
CA TRP A 37 5.76 1.03 -2.31
C TRP A 37 6.97 0.09 -2.14
N PHE A 38 7.79 -0.09 -3.18
CA PHE A 38 9.02 -0.90 -3.09
C PHE A 38 10.22 -0.13 -2.52
N ASP A 39 10.20 1.20 -2.50
CA ASP A 39 11.33 1.99 -1.97
C ASP A 39 11.35 2.14 -0.44
N VAL A 40 10.33 1.64 0.26
CA VAL A 40 10.47 1.36 1.71
C VAL A 40 11.36 0.13 1.94
N LEU A 41 11.47 -0.77 0.96
CA LEU A 41 12.29 -1.99 1.06
C LEU A 41 13.73 -1.80 0.55
N SER A 42 14.03 -0.72 -0.19
CA SER A 42 15.37 -0.40 -0.71
C SER A 42 16.16 0.58 0.18
N ILE A 43 15.54 1.14 1.25
CA ILE A 43 16.28 1.86 2.29
C ILE A 43 16.98 0.84 3.23
N SER A 44 18.29 0.73 3.06
CA SER A 44 19.28 0.25 4.03
C SER A 44 19.33 -1.26 4.33
N PRO A 45 20.22 -2.02 3.65
CA PRO A 45 20.75 -3.25 4.20
C PRO A 45 21.74 -2.89 5.31
N GLN A 46 21.28 -2.50 6.50
CA GLN A 46 21.98 -2.63 7.78
C GLN A 46 20.99 -2.34 8.94
N VAL A 47 20.33 -3.37 9.50
CA VAL A 47 19.72 -3.26 10.83
C VAL A 47 20.83 -3.44 11.86
N GLN A 48 21.61 -2.40 12.13
CA GLN A 48 22.30 -2.33 13.42
C GLN A 48 21.28 -1.83 14.43
N VAL A 49 20.75 -2.74 15.27
CA VAL A 49 20.03 -2.36 16.49
C VAL A 49 21.02 -1.73 17.47
N ALA A 50 21.41 -0.49 17.21
CA ALA A 50 21.95 0.36 18.26
C ALA A 50 20.88 0.52 19.34
N PRO A 51 21.25 0.61 20.63
CA PRO A 51 20.32 1.06 21.65
C PRO A 51 19.95 2.51 21.32
N VAL A 52 18.90 2.70 20.54
CA VAL A 52 18.35 4.02 20.27
C VAL A 52 17.76 4.53 21.57
N ASP A 53 18.11 5.77 21.91
CA ASP A 53 17.39 6.46 22.96
C ASP A 53 15.93 6.58 22.51
N ILE A 54 14.99 6.17 23.36
CA ILE A 54 13.54 6.24 23.06
C ILE A 54 13.13 7.62 22.55
N LEU A 55 13.82 8.67 23.01
CA LEU A 55 13.57 10.05 22.63
C LEU A 55 13.95 10.33 21.18
N GLU A 56 15.02 9.72 20.66
CA GLU A 56 15.41 9.84 19.25
C GLU A 56 14.43 9.12 18.32
N LEU A 57 13.85 8.01 18.76
CA LEU A 57 12.80 7.32 18.01
C LEU A 57 11.56 8.21 17.81
N PHE A 58 11.09 8.85 18.89
CA PHE A 58 9.92 9.75 18.83
C PHE A 58 10.20 11.05 18.05
N LEU A 59 11.44 11.55 18.05
CA LEU A 59 11.85 12.73 17.29
C LEU A 59 12.15 12.43 15.82
N SER A 60 12.22 11.16 15.42
CA SER A 60 12.53 10.75 14.05
C SER A 60 11.35 10.95 13.07
N ALA A 61 11.61 11.56 11.91
CA ALA A 61 10.60 11.76 10.88
C ALA A 61 10.11 10.44 10.25
N SER A 62 11.00 9.45 10.10
CA SER A 62 10.68 8.15 9.49
C SER A 62 9.67 7.35 10.32
N PHE A 63 9.72 7.45 11.65
CA PHE A 63 8.76 6.79 12.54
C PHE A 63 7.32 7.31 12.31
N TRP A 64 7.16 8.64 12.26
CA TRP A 64 5.86 9.26 12.00
C TRP A 64 5.38 8.99 10.58
N ALA A 65 6.27 9.01 9.59
CA ALA A 65 5.93 8.69 8.20
C ALA A 65 5.39 7.26 8.05
N ALA A 66 6.01 6.28 8.72
CA ALA A 66 5.53 4.89 8.72
C ALA A 66 4.19 4.76 9.45
N THR A 67 4.05 5.42 10.60
CA THR A 67 2.81 5.43 11.40
C THR A 67 1.62 5.93 10.58
N ILE A 68 1.75 7.08 9.92
CA ILE A 68 0.64 7.69 9.16
C ILE A 68 0.23 6.81 7.96
N ARG A 69 1.20 6.17 7.30
CA ARG A 69 0.93 5.29 6.15
C ARG A 69 0.10 4.06 6.51
N ILE A 70 0.26 3.53 7.72
CA ILE A 70 -0.52 2.37 8.21
C ILE A 70 -1.82 2.83 8.88
N ALA A 71 -1.78 3.92 9.63
CA ALA A 71 -2.95 4.45 10.33
C ALA A 71 -4.05 4.94 9.39
N CYS A 72 -3.69 5.59 8.27
CA CYS A 72 -4.66 6.15 7.33
C CYS A 72 -5.65 5.10 6.78
N PRO A 73 -5.21 3.98 6.17
CA PRO A 73 -6.15 2.96 5.71
C PRO A 73 -6.96 2.36 6.88
N LEU A 74 -6.33 2.07 8.02
CA LEU A 74 -7.02 1.51 9.19
C LEU A 74 -8.12 2.44 9.71
N LEU A 75 -7.91 3.76 9.74
CA LEU A 75 -8.93 4.73 10.12
C LEU A 75 -10.15 4.67 9.18
N PHE A 76 -9.94 4.51 7.87
CA PHE A 76 -11.05 4.32 6.94
C PHE A 76 -11.80 3.01 7.18
N ALA A 77 -11.09 1.93 7.52
CA ALA A 77 -11.72 0.67 7.89
C ALA A 77 -12.56 0.79 9.16
N THR A 78 -12.03 1.35 10.24
CA THR A 78 -12.75 1.47 11.52
C THR A 78 -13.96 2.38 11.43
N LEU A 79 -13.94 3.41 10.57
CA LEU A 79 -15.12 4.21 10.27
C LEU A 79 -16.23 3.38 9.61
N GLY A 80 -15.87 2.46 8.71
CA GLY A 80 -16.82 1.51 8.13
C GLY A 80 -17.35 0.51 9.16
N GLU A 81 -16.48 0.01 10.03
CA GLU A 81 -16.82 -0.91 11.10
C GLU A 81 -17.77 -0.28 12.12
N LEU A 82 -17.58 1.00 12.47
CA LEU A 82 -18.49 1.74 13.33
C LEU A 82 -19.92 1.77 12.75
N ILE A 83 -20.05 1.91 11.42
CA ILE A 83 -21.37 1.87 10.75
C ILE A 83 -21.96 0.46 10.86
N CYS A 84 -21.15 -0.59 10.67
CA CYS A 84 -21.59 -1.98 10.81
C CYS A 84 -22.05 -2.31 12.24
N GLU A 85 -21.31 -1.86 13.25
CA GLU A 85 -21.69 -2.06 14.66
C GLU A 85 -23.03 -1.41 14.98
N ARG A 86 -23.30 -0.23 14.41
CA ARG A 86 -24.62 0.43 14.55
C ARG A 86 -25.75 -0.36 13.90
N ALA A 87 -25.46 -1.20 12.90
CA ALA A 87 -26.39 -2.15 12.30
C ALA A 87 -26.47 -3.49 13.06
N GLY A 88 -25.68 -3.67 14.13
CA GLY A 88 -25.66 -4.90 14.94
C GLY A 88 -24.74 -6.01 14.39
N VAL A 89 -23.84 -5.68 13.47
CA VAL A 89 -22.88 -6.63 12.89
C VAL A 89 -21.45 -6.15 13.13
N LEU A 90 -20.66 -6.95 13.85
CA LEU A 90 -19.28 -6.62 14.19
C LEU A 90 -18.32 -7.41 13.31
N ASN A 91 -17.47 -6.72 12.54
CA ASN A 91 -16.64 -7.33 11.50
C ASN A 91 -15.13 -7.33 11.84
N LEU A 92 -14.74 -8.18 12.80
CA LEU A 92 -13.32 -8.42 13.14
C LEU A 92 -12.47 -8.93 11.97
N GLY A 93 -13.08 -9.35 10.86
CA GLY A 93 -12.40 -9.84 9.66
C GLY A 93 -11.90 -8.73 8.73
N ILE A 94 -12.08 -7.46 9.09
CA ILE A 94 -11.80 -6.33 8.20
C ILE A 94 -10.34 -6.25 7.74
N GLU A 95 -9.39 -6.68 8.59
CA GLU A 95 -7.97 -6.74 8.23
C GLU A 95 -7.72 -7.67 7.04
N GLY A 96 -8.34 -8.86 7.02
CA GLY A 96 -8.30 -9.79 5.89
C GLY A 96 -8.92 -9.21 4.62
N ILE A 97 -10.06 -8.54 4.76
CA ILE A 97 -10.76 -7.91 3.62
C ILE A 97 -9.87 -6.82 2.99
N MET A 98 -9.16 -6.05 3.81
CA MET A 98 -8.23 -5.03 3.34
C MET A 98 -7.01 -5.63 2.62
N THR A 99 -6.41 -6.68 3.16
CA THR A 99 -5.22 -7.31 2.55
C THR A 99 -5.57 -7.96 1.20
N VAL A 100 -6.70 -8.66 1.11
CA VAL A 100 -7.19 -9.24 -0.14
C VAL A 100 -7.54 -8.15 -1.16
N GLY A 101 -8.18 -7.07 -0.73
CA GLY A 101 -8.48 -5.92 -1.59
C GLY A 101 -7.23 -5.24 -2.13
N ALA A 102 -6.22 -5.01 -1.27
CA ALA A 102 -4.94 -4.43 -1.67
C ALA A 102 -4.19 -5.33 -2.68
N MET A 103 -4.18 -6.64 -2.44
CA MET A 103 -3.58 -7.62 -3.36
C MET A 103 -4.31 -7.64 -4.71
N ALA A 104 -5.65 -7.62 -4.71
CA ALA A 104 -6.45 -7.59 -5.94
C ALA A 104 -6.19 -6.32 -6.77
N GLY A 105 -6.16 -5.15 -6.13
CA GLY A 105 -5.85 -3.88 -6.80
C GLY A 105 -4.43 -3.86 -7.38
N TRP A 106 -3.45 -4.40 -6.65
CA TRP A 106 -2.09 -4.57 -7.15
C TRP A 106 -2.03 -5.53 -8.35
N MET A 107 -2.71 -6.67 -8.29
CA MET A 107 -2.77 -7.63 -9.40
C MET A 107 -3.40 -7.02 -10.67
N TRP A 108 -4.36 -6.11 -10.54
CA TRP A 108 -4.94 -5.40 -11.68
C TRP A 108 -3.90 -4.57 -12.43
N VAL A 109 -3.17 -3.72 -11.70
CA VAL A 109 -2.12 -2.86 -12.28
C VAL A 109 -0.95 -3.71 -12.79
N TYR A 110 -0.60 -4.78 -12.09
CA TYR A 110 0.45 -5.72 -12.51
C TYR A 110 0.15 -6.37 -13.87
N GLN A 111 -1.12 -6.64 -14.17
CA GLN A 111 -1.55 -7.19 -15.47
C GLN A 111 -1.64 -6.14 -16.58
N GLY A 112 -1.28 -4.88 -16.31
CA GLY A 112 -1.32 -3.78 -17.28
C GLY A 112 -2.64 -3.01 -17.29
N GLY A 113 -3.48 -3.17 -16.26
CA GLY A 113 -4.67 -2.35 -16.07
C GLY A 113 -4.35 -0.92 -15.64
N ASP A 114 -5.34 -0.04 -15.74
CA ASP A 114 -5.23 1.35 -15.29
C ASP A 114 -5.32 1.48 -13.76
N LEU A 115 -4.77 2.56 -13.21
CA LEU A 115 -4.75 2.79 -11.76
C LEU A 115 -6.16 2.92 -11.17
N TRP A 116 -7.06 3.61 -11.87
CA TRP A 116 -8.43 3.85 -11.40
C TRP A 116 -9.26 2.57 -11.44
N GLY A 117 -9.10 1.75 -12.48
CA GLY A 117 -9.65 0.40 -12.55
C GLY A 117 -9.17 -0.49 -11.42
N GLY A 118 -7.91 -0.36 -10.99
CA GLY A 118 -7.36 -1.10 -9.85
C GLY A 118 -8.05 -0.76 -8.54
N ILE A 119 -8.37 0.53 -8.32
CA ILE A 119 -9.14 0.99 -7.15
C ILE A 119 -10.56 0.43 -7.17
N LEU A 120 -11.24 0.49 -8.32
CA LEU A 120 -12.59 -0.06 -8.47
C LEU A 120 -12.62 -1.58 -8.28
N PHE A 121 -11.61 -2.28 -8.80
CA PHE A 121 -11.48 -3.72 -8.67
C PHE A 121 -11.22 -4.13 -7.21
N ALA A 122 -10.31 -3.42 -6.52
CA ALA A 122 -10.07 -3.62 -5.09
C ALA A 122 -11.35 -3.40 -4.26
N ALA A 123 -12.11 -2.32 -4.55
CA ALA A 123 -13.38 -2.04 -3.88
C ALA A 123 -14.43 -3.14 -4.15
N PHE A 124 -14.50 -3.66 -5.37
CA PHE A 124 -15.40 -4.75 -5.73
C PHE A 124 -15.08 -6.05 -4.98
N ILE A 125 -13.79 -6.44 -4.93
CA ILE A 125 -13.35 -7.62 -4.20
C ILE A 125 -13.59 -7.46 -2.69
N GLY A 126 -13.29 -6.29 -2.12
CA GLY A 126 -13.58 -6.00 -0.71
C GLY A 126 -15.08 -6.11 -0.39
N ALA A 127 -15.94 -5.57 -1.25
CA ALA A 127 -17.40 -5.68 -1.10
C ALA A 127 -17.88 -7.15 -1.18
N LEU A 128 -17.28 -7.96 -2.06
CA LEU A 128 -17.61 -9.38 -2.18
C LEU A 128 -17.27 -10.16 -0.90
N PHE A 129 -16.10 -9.91 -0.30
CA PHE A 129 -15.73 -10.52 0.98
C PHE A 129 -16.58 -10.00 2.14
N GLY A 130 -16.97 -8.71 2.12
CA GLY A 130 -17.93 -8.16 3.08
C GLY A 130 -19.32 -8.82 2.99
N LEU A 131 -19.78 -9.08 1.76
CA LEU A 131 -21.01 -9.85 1.52
C LEU A 131 -20.90 -11.29 2.01
N LEU A 132 -19.75 -11.94 1.80
CA LEU A 132 -19.48 -13.28 2.31
C LEU A 132 -19.52 -13.32 3.85
N HIS A 133 -18.92 -12.33 4.52
CA HIS A 133 -19.02 -12.17 5.97
C HIS A 133 -20.47 -11.99 6.44
N ALA A 134 -21.24 -11.13 5.75
CA ALA A 134 -22.65 -10.91 6.03
C ALA A 134 -23.48 -12.19 5.83
N GLN A 135 -23.18 -13.00 4.82
CA GLN A 135 -23.84 -14.28 4.58
C GLN A 135 -23.61 -15.26 5.74
N PHE A 136 -22.39 -15.35 6.25
CA PHE A 136 -22.05 -16.23 7.37
C PHE A 136 -22.63 -15.75 8.71
N SER A 137 -22.63 -14.45 8.97
CA SER A 137 -23.12 -13.89 10.23
C SER A 137 -24.63 -13.73 10.27
N VAL A 138 -25.26 -13.19 9.21
CA VAL A 138 -26.69 -12.85 9.19
C VAL A 138 -27.56 -14.02 8.75
N VAL A 139 -27.18 -14.75 7.69
CA VAL A 139 -28.03 -15.81 7.14
C VAL A 139 -27.79 -17.15 7.85
N LEU A 140 -26.54 -17.49 8.14
CA LEU A 140 -26.18 -18.75 8.79
C LEU A 140 -26.07 -18.64 10.33
N GLY A 141 -26.07 -17.43 10.89
CA GLY A 141 -26.07 -17.21 12.33
C GLY A 141 -24.79 -17.66 13.05
N LEU A 142 -23.66 -17.74 12.35
CA LEU A 142 -22.37 -18.07 12.97
C LEU A 142 -21.87 -16.94 13.87
N SER A 143 -20.99 -17.28 14.81
CA SER A 143 -20.32 -16.30 15.65
C SER A 143 -19.48 -15.34 14.81
N GLN A 144 -19.77 -14.04 14.94
CA GLN A 144 -19.10 -12.95 14.22
C GLN A 144 -17.59 -12.92 14.51
N HIS A 145 -17.20 -13.31 15.73
CA HIS A 145 -15.80 -13.41 16.11
C HIS A 145 -15.06 -14.53 15.34
N VAL A 146 -15.63 -15.73 15.25
CA VAL A 146 -14.97 -16.87 14.58
C VAL A 146 -14.94 -16.66 13.06
N THR A 147 -16.06 -16.19 12.50
CA THR A 147 -16.14 -15.87 11.07
C THR A 147 -15.23 -14.72 10.69
N GLY A 148 -15.06 -13.70 11.54
CA GLY A 148 -14.12 -12.61 11.34
C GLY A 148 -12.66 -13.10 11.33
N ILE A 149 -12.23 -13.84 12.36
CA ILE A 149 -10.87 -14.39 12.41
C ILE A 149 -10.60 -15.33 11.23
N GLY A 150 -11.59 -16.12 10.81
CA GLY A 150 -11.46 -17.01 9.66
C GLY A 150 -11.39 -16.30 8.29
N ILE A 151 -11.77 -15.02 8.20
CA ILE A 151 -11.57 -14.21 7.00
C ILE A 151 -10.19 -13.55 6.99
N THR A 152 -9.61 -13.29 8.16
CA THR A 152 -8.29 -12.67 8.30
C THR A 152 -7.12 -13.65 8.17
N LEU A 153 -7.29 -14.91 8.60
CA LEU A 153 -6.26 -15.96 8.57
C LEU A 153 -6.34 -16.84 7.32
#